data_AF-A0AAJ1ZR49-F1
#
_entry.id   AF-A0AAJ1ZR49-F1
#
_cell.length_a   1.000
_cell.length_b   1.000
_cell.length_c   1.000
_cell.angle_alpha   90.00
_cell.angle_beta   90.00
_cell.angle_gamma   90.00
#
_symmetry.space_group_name_H-M   'P 1'
#
loop_
_entity.id
_entity.type
_entity.pdbx_description
1 polymer ?
#
loop_
_entity_poly.entity_id
_entity_poly.type
_entity_poly.pdbx_seq_one_letter_code
_entity_poly.pdbx_strand_id
1 'polypeptide(L)'
;MALGYGAAFLALTSAIVMRMPFTQLLSFYSLYACVCVLFMFGAIVVAALPLTFQAASSSLSIFVTICVVAGLSSRDVQYFGFPAEMINPFALAGKLISGAMSLTWLTAVSVHALLLMAFGFFGIAHQRLNPQWSNR
;
A
#
# COMPACT_ATOMS: atom_id res chain seq x y z
N MET A 1 -0.58 28.12 6.98
CA MET A 1 0.19 27.33 5.99
C MET A 1 -0.44 25.95 5.79
N ALA A 2 -0.49 25.07 6.81
CA ALA A 2 -1.06 23.72 6.69
C ALA A 2 -2.56 23.70 6.27
N LEU A 3 -3.38 24.59 6.82
CA LEU A 3 -4.80 24.73 6.44
C LEU A 3 -4.99 25.14 4.97
N GLY A 4 -4.12 26.00 4.44
CA GLY A 4 -4.16 26.42 3.04
C GLY A 4 -3.78 25.29 2.08
N TYR A 5 -2.77 24.49 2.46
CA TYR A 5 -2.41 23.27 1.72
C TYR A 5 -3.54 22.25 1.72
N GLY A 6 -4.18 22.03 2.88
CA GLY A 6 -5.32 21.11 3.00
C GLY A 6 -6.52 21.55 2.14
N ALA A 7 -6.86 22.84 2.16
CA ALA A 7 -7.95 23.39 1.35
C ALA A 7 -7.64 23.30 -0.16
N ALA A 8 -6.41 23.65 -0.57
CA ALA A 8 -5.97 23.51 -1.96
C ALA A 8 -5.99 22.06 -2.43
N PHE A 9 -5.52 21.13 -1.59
CA PHE A 9 -5.57 19.69 -1.87
C PHE A 9 -7.02 19.20 -2.02
N LEU A 10 -7.91 19.55 -1.11
CA LEU A 10 -9.33 19.18 -1.19
C LEU A 10 -10.00 19.74 -2.45
N ALA A 11 -9.78 21.02 -2.76
CA ALA A 11 -10.31 21.65 -3.95
C ALA A 11 -9.81 20.97 -5.22
N LEU A 12 -8.50 20.72 -5.33
CA LEU A 12 -7.89 20.07 -6.49
C LEU A 12 -8.41 18.63 -6.66
N THR A 13 -8.48 17.88 -5.55
CA THR A 13 -8.99 16.50 -5.55
C THR A 13 -10.46 16.47 -5.96
N SER A 14 -11.29 17.35 -5.39
CA SER A 14 -12.71 17.44 -5.77
C SER A 14 -12.92 17.80 -7.24
N ALA A 15 -12.12 18.73 -7.77
CA ALA A 15 -12.20 19.16 -9.17
C ALA A 15 -11.81 18.04 -10.16
N ILE A 16 -10.84 17.19 -9.78
CA ILE A 16 -10.44 16.03 -10.56
C ILE A 16 -11.53 14.94 -10.48
N VAL A 17 -12.01 14.66 -9.27
CA VAL A 17 -12.99 13.59 -8.98
C VAL A 17 -14.35 13.88 -9.63
N MET A 18 -14.83 15.13 -9.61
CA MET A 18 -16.11 15.51 -10.22
C MET A 18 -16.15 15.36 -11.75
N ARG A 19 -14.99 15.33 -12.41
CA ARG A 19 -14.89 15.20 -13.88
C ARG A 19 -14.84 13.73 -14.34
N MET A 20 -14.66 12.78 -13.42
CA MET A 20 -14.61 11.36 -13.76
C MET A 20 -16.03 10.78 -13.85
N PRO A 21 -16.32 9.96 -14.87
CA PRO A 21 -17.57 9.22 -14.91
C PRO A 21 -17.66 8.27 -13.71
N PHE A 22 -18.88 8.11 -13.17
CA PHE A 22 -19.13 7.34 -11.95
C PHE A 22 -18.56 5.91 -12.01
N THR A 23 -18.56 5.28 -13.18
CA THR A 23 -17.98 3.94 -13.39
C THR A 23 -16.47 3.89 -13.17
N GLN A 24 -15.72 4.89 -13.63
CA GLN A 24 -14.27 4.98 -13.42
C GLN A 24 -13.95 5.28 -11.96
N LEU A 25 -14.76 6.15 -11.33
CA LEU A 25 -14.64 6.47 -9.91
C LEU A 25 -14.87 5.23 -9.02
N LEU A 26 -15.92 4.46 -9.32
CA LEU A 26 -16.20 3.20 -8.61
C LEU A 26 -15.06 2.18 -8.81
N SER A 27 -14.54 2.05 -10.03
CA SER A 27 -13.40 1.17 -10.32
C SER A 27 -12.16 1.57 -9.52
N PHE A 28 -11.82 2.87 -9.51
CA PHE A 28 -10.70 3.40 -8.73
C PHE A 28 -10.86 3.09 -7.23
N TYR A 29 -12.02 3.41 -6.65
CA TYR A 29 -12.27 3.19 -5.22
C TYR A 29 -12.28 1.70 -4.83
N SER A 30 -12.86 0.84 -5.68
CA SER A 30 -12.89 -0.61 -5.40
C SER A 30 -11.50 -1.23 -5.47
N LEU A 31 -10.67 -0.86 -6.46
CA LEU A 31 -9.27 -1.28 -6.54
C LEU A 31 -8.45 -0.74 -5.37
N TYR A 32 -8.62 0.55 -5.04
CA TYR A 32 -7.97 1.16 -3.89
C TYR A 32 -8.33 0.43 -2.58
N ALA A 33 -9.62 0.16 -2.35
CA ALA A 33 -10.08 -0.57 -1.18
C ALA A 33 -9.51 -1.99 -1.13
N CYS A 34 -9.49 -2.71 -2.26
CA CYS A 34 -8.92 -4.05 -2.35
C CYS A 34 -7.42 -4.05 -2.00
N VAL A 35 -6.66 -3.10 -2.54
CA VAL A 35 -5.24 -2.91 -2.20
C VAL A 35 -5.09 -2.64 -0.70
N CYS A 36 -5.83 -1.68 -0.14
CA CYS A 36 -5.78 -1.37 1.29
C CYS A 36 -6.06 -2.60 2.16
N VAL A 37 -7.10 -3.37 1.83
CA VAL A 37 -7.47 -4.59 2.56
C VAL A 37 -6.34 -5.62 2.49
N LEU A 38 -5.74 -5.86 1.32
CA LEU A 38 -4.61 -6.78 1.16
C LEU A 38 -3.39 -6.37 2.00
N PHE A 39 -3.04 -5.08 1.98
CA PHE A 39 -1.94 -4.56 2.79
C PHE A 39 -2.23 -4.66 4.30
N MET A 40 -3.45 -4.30 4.72
CA MET A 40 -3.87 -4.44 6.13
C MET A 40 -3.85 -5.91 6.56
N PHE A 41 -4.34 -6.81 5.72
CA PHE A 41 -4.33 -8.24 5.98
C PHE A 41 -2.90 -8.77 6.10
N GLY A 42 -2.01 -8.41 5.19
CA GLY A 42 -0.58 -8.77 5.28
C GLY A 42 0.08 -8.21 6.55
N ALA A 43 -0.28 -7.01 6.98
CA ALA A 43 0.26 -6.38 8.19
C ALA A 43 -0.12 -7.10 9.49
N ILE A 44 -1.12 -8.00 9.48
CA ILE A 44 -1.50 -8.82 10.65
C ILE A 44 -0.29 -9.63 11.15
N VAL A 45 0.63 -10.04 10.28
CA VAL A 45 1.86 -10.74 10.68
C VAL A 45 2.67 -9.97 11.72
N VAL A 46 2.67 -8.64 11.65
CA VAL A 46 3.41 -7.79 12.59
C VAL A 46 2.85 -7.91 14.00
N ALA A 47 1.54 -8.10 14.14
CA ALA A 47 0.89 -8.33 15.44
C ALA A 47 1.22 -9.70 16.04
N ALA A 48 1.60 -10.68 15.21
CA ALA A 48 2.05 -12.00 15.66
C ALA A 48 3.51 -12.00 16.13
N LEU A 49 4.29 -10.98 15.78
CA LEU A 49 5.68 -10.83 16.24
C LEU A 49 5.72 -10.33 17.70
N PRO A 50 6.70 -10.76 18.51
CA PRO A 50 6.86 -10.31 19.90
C PRO A 50 7.47 -8.90 19.97
N LEU A 51 6.83 -7.93 19.31
CA LEU A 51 7.23 -6.53 19.25
C LEU A 51 6.30 -5.67 20.12
N THR A 52 6.83 -4.58 20.67
CA THR A 52 5.98 -3.54 21.28
C THR A 52 5.17 -2.81 20.21
N PHE A 53 4.00 -2.26 20.57
CA PHE A 53 3.18 -1.49 19.62
C PHE A 53 3.96 -0.33 18.98
N GLN A 54 4.81 0.34 19.77
CA GLN A 54 5.67 1.41 19.28
C GLN A 54 6.69 0.93 18.23
N ALA A 55 7.31 -0.22 18.44
CA ALA A 55 8.26 -0.80 17.48
C ALA A 55 7.56 -1.31 16.21
N ALA A 56 6.38 -1.92 16.34
CA ALA A 56 5.55 -2.32 15.22
C ALA A 56 5.12 -1.10 14.37
N SER A 57 4.64 -0.03 15.01
CA SER A 57 4.20 1.19 14.32
C SER A 57 5.37 1.92 13.64
N SER A 58 6.54 2.00 14.28
CA SER A 58 7.70 2.69 13.69
C SER A 58 8.28 1.91 12.51
N SER A 59 8.42 0.58 12.64
CA SER A 59 8.92 -0.28 11.55
C SER A 59 8.00 -0.26 10.33
N LEU A 60 6.68 -0.35 10.52
CA LEU A 60 5.71 -0.21 9.43
C LEU A 60 5.79 1.18 8.78
N SER A 61 5.85 2.26 9.58
CA SER A 61 5.97 3.62 9.05
C SER A 61 7.25 3.82 8.23
N ILE A 62 8.38 3.30 8.71
CA ILE A 62 9.67 3.36 8.00
C ILE A 62 9.58 2.56 6.71
N PHE A 63 9.08 1.33 6.76
CA PHE A 63 8.91 0.47 5.59
C PHE A 63 8.04 1.14 4.52
N VAL A 64 6.87 1.65 4.90
CA VAL A 64 5.96 2.37 3.97
C VAL A 64 6.67 3.58 3.37
N THR A 65 7.38 4.37 4.18
CA THR A 65 8.11 5.54 3.69
C THR A 65 9.18 5.15 2.68
N ILE A 66 9.98 4.12 2.97
CA ILE A 66 11.00 3.61 2.05
C ILE A 66 10.36 3.16 0.76
N CYS A 67 9.28 2.37 0.81
CA CYS A 67 8.62 1.90 -0.41
C CYS A 67 8.00 3.05 -1.21
N VAL A 68 7.38 4.03 -0.57
CA VAL A 68 6.82 5.19 -1.29
C VAL A 68 7.93 6.00 -1.95
N VAL A 69 8.99 6.35 -1.21
CA VAL A 69 10.12 7.12 -1.74
C VAL A 69 10.82 6.35 -2.85
N ALA A 70 11.14 5.07 -2.64
CA ALA A 70 11.77 4.22 -3.64
C ALA A 70 10.91 4.06 -4.90
N GLY A 71 9.59 3.99 -4.74
CA GLY A 71 8.64 3.84 -5.85
C GLY A 71 8.42 5.14 -6.64
N LEU A 72 8.61 6.30 -5.99
CA LEU A 72 8.66 7.58 -6.68
C LEU A 72 10.00 7.74 -7.41
N SER A 73 11.12 7.44 -6.75
CA SER A 73 12.46 7.58 -7.34
C SER A 73 12.71 6.61 -8.49
N SER A 74 12.09 5.43 -8.49
CA SER A 74 12.25 4.44 -9.58
C SER A 74 11.64 4.92 -10.90
N ARG A 75 10.69 5.87 -10.87
CA ARG A 75 10.06 6.42 -12.08
C ARG A 75 10.96 7.38 -12.84
N ASP A 76 11.86 8.06 -12.14
CA ASP A 76 12.75 9.08 -12.71
C ASP A 76 14.06 8.49 -13.25
N VAL A 77 14.44 7.27 -12.82
CA VAL A 77 15.73 6.65 -13.17
C VAL A 77 15.53 5.58 -14.24
N GLN A 78 15.80 5.92 -15.50
CA GLN A 78 15.73 5.02 -16.66
C GLN A 78 16.63 3.76 -16.54
N TYR A 79 17.62 3.75 -15.65
CA TYR A 79 18.64 2.71 -15.56
C TYR A 79 18.18 1.41 -14.86
N PHE A 80 17.14 1.46 -14.01
CA PHE A 80 16.57 0.30 -13.31
C PHE A 80 15.05 0.12 -13.56
N GLY A 81 14.48 0.93 -14.46
CA GLY A 81 13.08 1.36 -14.45
C GLY A 81 11.99 0.27 -14.49
N PHE A 82 12.24 -0.90 -15.07
CA PHE A 82 11.25 -1.99 -15.12
C PHE A 82 11.31 -2.94 -13.90
N PRO A 83 12.46 -3.58 -13.57
CA PRO A 83 12.52 -4.55 -12.47
C PRO A 83 12.36 -3.91 -11.08
N ALA A 84 12.85 -2.68 -10.86
CA ALA A 84 12.72 -2.01 -9.56
C ALA A 84 11.26 -1.66 -9.22
N GLU A 85 10.48 -1.24 -10.22
CA GLU A 85 9.04 -0.97 -10.05
C GLU A 85 8.25 -2.24 -9.76
N MET A 86 8.65 -3.40 -10.32
CA MET A 86 7.97 -4.68 -10.09
C MET A 86 8.16 -5.24 -8.69
N ILE A 87 9.29 -4.93 -8.03
CA ILE A 87 9.59 -5.38 -6.66
C ILE A 87 8.87 -4.52 -5.62
N ASN A 88 8.52 -3.29 -5.97
CA ASN A 88 7.92 -2.36 -5.04
C ASN A 88 6.39 -2.49 -5.01
N PRO A 89 5.80 -2.99 -3.91
CA PRO A 89 4.36 -3.27 -3.86
C PRO A 89 3.51 -1.99 -3.93
N PHE A 90 4.03 -0.83 -3.51
CA PHE A 90 3.32 0.45 -3.59
C PHE A 90 3.36 1.04 -5.00
N ALA A 91 4.50 0.96 -5.68
CA ALA A 91 4.61 1.40 -7.08
C ALA A 91 3.67 0.57 -7.97
N LEU A 92 3.66 -0.74 -7.76
CA LEU A 92 2.82 -1.69 -8.45
C LEU A 92 1.32 -1.46 -8.19
N ALA A 93 0.93 -1.26 -6.93
CA ALA A 93 -0.44 -0.89 -6.57
C ALA A 93 -0.87 0.43 -7.23
N GLY A 94 0.01 1.43 -7.28
CA GLY A 94 -0.26 2.69 -7.98
C GLY A 94 -0.49 2.49 -9.49
N LYS A 95 0.24 1.58 -10.14
CA LYS A 95 0.05 1.26 -11.57
C LYS A 95 -1.27 0.50 -11.79
N LEU A 96 -1.61 -0.42 -10.88
CA LEU A 96 -2.88 -1.15 -10.91
C LEU A 96 -4.07 -0.21 -10.78
N ILE A 97 -4.05 0.69 -9.79
CA ILE A 97 -5.15 1.63 -9.52
C ILE A 97 -5.28 2.68 -10.64
N SER A 98 -4.16 3.12 -11.23
CA SER A 98 -4.18 4.10 -12.33
C SER A 98 -4.59 3.52 -13.68
N GLY A 99 -4.76 2.20 -13.79
CA GLY A 99 -5.10 1.52 -15.05
C GLY A 99 -3.97 1.52 -16.09
N ALA A 100 -2.77 1.99 -15.74
CA ALA A 100 -1.62 2.08 -16.63
C ALA A 100 -0.83 0.74 -16.75
N MET A 101 -1.42 -0.36 -16.28
CA MET A 101 -0.75 -1.64 -16.12
C MET A 101 -0.87 -2.51 -17.38
N SER A 102 0.25 -2.97 -17.94
CA SER A 102 0.26 -3.97 -19.01
C SER A 102 0.24 -5.40 -18.45
N LEU A 103 -0.10 -6.38 -19.30
CA LEU A 103 -0.14 -7.82 -18.96
C LEU A 103 1.15 -8.35 -18.30
N THR A 104 2.30 -7.75 -18.63
CA THR A 104 3.61 -8.14 -18.09
C THR A 104 3.74 -7.91 -16.58
N TRP A 105 2.94 -7.03 -15.99
CA TRP A 105 2.96 -6.73 -14.56
C TRP A 105 2.06 -7.65 -13.74
N LEU A 106 1.19 -8.42 -14.39
CA LEU A 106 0.17 -9.23 -13.74
C LEU A 106 0.79 -10.34 -12.86
N THR A 107 1.93 -10.89 -13.28
CA THR A 107 2.71 -11.84 -12.49
C THR A 107 3.22 -11.21 -11.19
N ALA A 108 3.83 -10.03 -11.26
CA ALA A 108 4.29 -9.31 -10.08
C ALA A 108 3.13 -8.97 -9.12
N VAL A 109 1.98 -8.55 -9.65
CA VAL A 109 0.79 -8.27 -8.82
C VAL A 109 0.33 -9.52 -8.10
N SER A 110 0.25 -10.63 -8.83
CA SER A 110 -0.20 -11.92 -8.28
C SER A 110 0.75 -12.41 -7.19
N VAL A 111 2.07 -12.30 -7.40
CA VAL A 111 3.07 -12.68 -6.41
C VAL A 111 2.95 -11.85 -5.14
N HIS A 112 2.81 -10.52 -5.25
CA HIS A 112 2.63 -9.65 -4.08
C HIS A 112 1.31 -9.92 -3.36
N ALA A 113 0.22 -10.14 -4.09
CA ALA A 113 -1.07 -10.48 -3.50
C ALA A 113 -1.00 -11.81 -2.73
N LEU A 114 -0.38 -12.84 -3.32
CA LEU A 114 -0.16 -14.13 -2.65
C LEU A 114 0.73 -13.99 -1.42
N LEU A 115 1.79 -13.20 -1.49
CA LEU A 115 2.69 -12.95 -0.36
C LEU A 115 1.96 -12.25 0.79
N LEU A 116 1.19 -11.20 0.50
CA LEU A 116 0.39 -10.49 1.50
C LEU A 116 -0.69 -11.39 2.12
N MET A 117 -1.34 -12.23 1.31
CA MET A 117 -2.28 -13.23 1.83
C MET A 117 -1.57 -14.25 2.72
N ALA A 118 -0.41 -14.77 2.30
CA ALA A 118 0.36 -15.71 3.11
C ALA A 118 0.78 -15.09 4.46
N PHE A 119 1.22 -13.83 4.48
CA PHE A 119 1.52 -13.11 5.72
C PHE A 119 0.30 -12.93 6.60
N GLY A 120 -0.87 -12.57 6.04
CA GLY A 120 -2.08 -12.42 6.82
C GLY A 120 -2.55 -13.74 7.43
N PHE A 121 -2.59 -14.83 6.65
CA PHE A 121 -2.93 -16.16 7.17
C PHE A 121 -1.94 -16.64 8.22
N PHE A 122 -0.65 -16.44 7.99
CA PHE A 122 0.39 -16.79 8.96
C PHE A 122 0.22 -15.98 10.26
N GLY A 123 -0.06 -14.68 10.13
CA GLY A 123 -0.32 -13.78 11.26
C GLY A 123 -1.54 -14.22 12.07
N ILE A 124 -2.65 -14.59 11.41
CA ILE A 124 -3.85 -15.11 12.08
C ILE A 124 -3.56 -16.45 12.79
N ALA A 125 -2.87 -17.37 12.12
CA ALA A 125 -2.53 -18.68 12.69
C ALA A 125 -1.63 -18.56 13.93
N HIS A 126 -0.81 -17.51 14.02
CA HIS A 126 0.13 -17.26 15.10
C HIS A 126 -0.25 -16.05 15.97
N GLN A 127 -1.49 -15.56 15.87
CA GLN A 127 -2.00 -14.49 16.72
C GLN A 127 -2.07 -14.99 18.17
N ARG A 128 -0.97 -14.81 18.88
CA ARG A 128 -0.95 -14.88 20.34
C ARG A 128 -1.44 -13.53 20.84
N LEU A 129 -2.22 -13.50 21.92
CA LEU A 129 -2.42 -12.28 22.70
C LEU A 129 -1.03 -11.76 23.04
N ASN A 130 -0.54 -10.75 22.32
CA ASN A 130 0.80 -10.24 22.49
C ASN A 130 0.84 -9.62 23.91
N PRO A 131 1.57 -10.22 24.87
CA PRO A 131 1.54 -9.74 26.24
C PRO A 131 2.10 -8.32 26.36
N GLN A 132 2.89 -7.86 25.38
CA GLN A 132 3.37 -6.47 25.29
C GLN A 132 2.26 -5.48 24.92
N TRP A 133 1.19 -5.94 24.29
CA TRP A 133 0.05 -5.12 23.87
C TRP A 133 -1.10 -5.21 24.86
N SER A 134 -1.22 -6.32 25.62
CA SER A 134 -2.29 -6.50 26.62
C SER A 134 -1.93 -6.04 28.05
N ASN A 135 -0.64 -5.84 28.36
CA ASN A 135 -0.19 -5.39 29.70
C ASN A 135 -0.06 -3.86 29.83
N ARG A 136 -0.72 -3.09 28.96
CA ARG A 136 -0.91 -1.65 29.06
C ARG A 136 -2.39 -1.34 28.97
#